data_AF-A0A7K4LFG0-F1
#
_entry.id   AF-A0A7K4LFG0-F1
#
_cell.length_a   1.000
_cell.length_b   1.000
_cell.length_c   1.000
_cell.angle_alpha   90.00
_cell.angle_beta   90.00
_cell.angle_gamma   90.00
#
_symmetry.space_group_name_H-M   'P 1'
#
loop_
_entity.id
_entity.type
_entity.pdbx_description
1 polymer ?
#
loop_
_entity_poly.entity_id
_entity_poly.type
_entity_poly.pdbx_seq_one_letter_code
_entity_poly.pdbx_strand_id
1 'polypeptide(L)'
;VFQPRPEDHEKYGGDPEQPHKIHLVTRIKTVMGRPYWEKKIIHDLGLDKAHQPRLHKNIPSVNSKLKVVKHLIRVQPLKLPHGLPTEEEMSDTFLTSKGELVIKRRLKPVEQKVIES
;
A
#
# COMPACT_ATOMS: atom_id res chain seq x y z
N VAL A 1 -10.49 17.29 -8.65
CA VAL A 1 -9.26 16.46 -8.79
C VAL A 1 -9.39 15.08 -8.13
N PHE A 2 -9.95 14.93 -6.92
CA PHE A 2 -10.08 13.61 -6.25
C PHE A 2 -11.49 13.00 -6.37
N GLN A 3 -12.11 13.10 -7.55
CA GLN A 3 -13.36 12.44 -7.88
C GLN A 3 -13.06 11.43 -8.99
N PRO A 4 -13.05 10.12 -8.70
CA PRO A 4 -12.76 9.12 -9.71
C PRO A 4 -13.89 9.07 -10.74
N ARG A 5 -13.54 8.84 -12.00
CA ARG A 5 -14.50 8.59 -13.07
C ARG A 5 -14.73 7.08 -13.22
N PRO A 6 -15.85 6.62 -13.79
CA PRO A 6 -16.10 5.19 -14.04
C PRO A 6 -14.95 4.50 -14.77
N GLU A 7 -14.37 5.15 -15.78
CA GLU A 7 -13.19 4.67 -16.54
C GLU A 7 -11.97 4.38 -15.64
N ASP A 8 -11.78 5.16 -14.58
CA ASP A 8 -10.65 5.00 -13.67
C ASP A 8 -10.82 3.72 -12.83
N HIS A 9 -12.06 3.33 -12.51
CA HIS A 9 -12.36 2.11 -11.76
C HIS A 9 -12.01 0.85 -12.56
N GLU A 10 -12.35 0.82 -13.85
CA GLU A 10 -11.99 -0.29 -14.74
C GLU A 10 -10.48 -0.41 -14.93
N LYS A 11 -9.78 0.73 -15.06
CA LYS A 11 -8.34 0.76 -15.27
C LYS A 11 -7.54 0.29 -14.05
N TYR A 12 -7.94 0.72 -12.85
CA TYR A 12 -7.18 0.47 -11.62
C TYR A 12 -7.74 -0.69 -10.77
N GLY A 13 -8.90 -1.24 -11.15
CA GLY A 13 -9.55 -2.37 -10.47
C GLY A 13 -10.01 -2.04 -9.05
N GLY A 14 -10.48 -0.81 -8.83
CA GLY A 14 -10.97 -0.34 -7.54
C GLY A 14 -12.49 -0.26 -7.52
N ASP A 15 -13.12 -0.84 -6.49
CA ASP A 15 -14.57 -0.81 -6.29
C ASP A 15 -14.99 0.43 -5.45
N PRO A 16 -15.86 1.32 -5.95
CA PRO A 16 -16.35 2.46 -5.18
C PRO A 16 -17.27 2.05 -4.01
N GLU A 17 -17.98 0.92 -4.11
CA GLU A 17 -18.88 0.44 -3.04
C GLU A 17 -18.09 -0.15 -1.86
N GLN A 18 -16.94 -0.76 -2.15
CA GLN A 18 -16.05 -1.37 -1.17
C GLN A 18 -14.67 -0.71 -1.17
N PRO A 19 -14.54 0.51 -0.61
CA PRO A 19 -13.25 1.18 -0.53
C PRO A 19 -12.30 0.42 0.41
N HIS A 20 -11.02 0.40 0.06
CA HIS A 20 -10.00 -0.21 0.89
C HIS A 20 -9.79 0.57 2.19
N LYS A 21 -9.56 -0.16 3.28
CA LYS A 21 -9.46 0.41 4.63
C LYS A 21 -8.07 0.97 4.96
N ILE A 22 -7.02 0.38 4.39
CA ILE A 22 -5.62 0.68 4.74
C ILE A 22 -4.82 0.99 3.47
N HIS A 23 -4.11 2.10 3.51
CA HIS A 23 -3.12 2.48 2.52
C HIS A 23 -1.76 1.90 2.88
N LEU A 24 -1.07 1.43 1.84
CA LEU A 24 0.34 1.12 1.85
C LEU A 24 1.09 2.28 1.23
N VAL A 25 1.80 3.04 2.06
CA VAL A 25 2.49 4.25 1.65
C VAL A 25 3.98 4.01 1.66
N THR A 26 4.63 4.28 0.53
CA THR A 26 6.08 4.13 0.37
C THR A 26 6.66 5.42 -0.17
N ARG A 27 7.69 5.98 0.48
CA ARG A 27 8.40 7.13 -0.06
C ARG A 27 9.30 6.70 -1.22
N ILE A 28 9.12 7.35 -2.38
CA ILE A 28 9.85 7.04 -3.62
C ILE A 28 10.75 8.20 -4.09
N LYS A 29 10.53 9.42 -3.63
CA LYS A 29 11.39 10.57 -3.95
C LYS A 29 12.05 11.14 -2.70
N THR A 30 13.16 11.85 -2.91
CA THR A 30 13.90 12.54 -1.85
C THR A 30 13.15 13.75 -1.30
N VAL A 31 13.34 14.01 -0.01
CA VAL A 31 12.86 15.20 0.71
C VAL A 31 13.85 16.36 0.69
N MET A 32 15.05 16.15 0.13
CA MET A 32 16.05 17.21 -0.02
C MET A 32 15.53 18.29 -0.98
N GLY A 33 15.77 19.56 -0.65
CA GLY A 33 15.26 20.71 -1.41
C GLY A 33 13.75 20.93 -1.32
N ARG A 34 13.03 20.19 -0.47
CA ARG A 34 11.59 20.39 -0.25
C ARG A 34 11.29 21.40 0.86
N PRO A 35 10.12 22.05 0.81
CA PRO A 35 9.68 22.93 1.88
C PRO A 35 9.64 22.23 3.24
N TYR A 36 9.82 23.01 4.32
CA TYR A 36 9.91 22.45 5.67
C TYR A 36 8.62 21.73 6.11
N TRP A 37 7.45 22.18 5.65
CA TRP A 37 6.17 21.55 5.97
C TRP A 37 6.02 20.15 5.34
N GLU A 38 6.54 19.94 4.12
CA GLU A 38 6.56 18.61 3.50
C GLU A 38 7.44 17.65 4.29
N LYS A 39 8.62 18.13 4.72
CA LYS A 39 9.53 17.34 5.56
C LYS A 39 8.88 16.92 6.88
N LYS A 40 8.16 17.85 7.52
CA LYS A 40 7.41 17.57 8.75
C LYS A 40 6.31 16.52 8.51
N ILE A 41 5.54 16.62 7.42
CA ILE A 41 4.51 15.64 7.10
C ILE A 41 5.11 14.25 6.84
N ILE A 42 6.24 14.17 6.14
CA ILE A 42 6.94 12.89 5.90
C ILE A 42 7.39 12.25 7.22
N HIS A 43 7.89 13.06 8.14
CA HIS A 43 8.28 12.61 9.48
C HIS A 43 7.07 12.14 10.29
N ASP A 44 5.99 12.93 10.34
CA ASP A 44 4.73 12.57 11.01
C ASP A 44 4.12 11.25 10.47
N LEU A 45 4.33 10.95 9.18
CA LEU A 45 3.86 9.73 8.54
C LEU A 45 4.83 8.54 8.70
N GLY A 46 5.98 8.73 9.37
CA GLY A 46 6.98 7.68 9.59
C GLY A 46 7.71 7.23 8.32
N LEU A 47 7.82 8.13 7.33
CA LEU A 47 8.39 7.89 6.01
C LEU A 47 9.82 8.44 5.87
N ASP A 48 10.59 8.46 6.97
CA ASP A 48 11.96 8.99 7.00
C ASP A 48 12.94 8.17 6.14
N LYS A 49 12.70 6.85 6.04
CA LYS A 49 13.47 5.95 5.18
C LYS A 49 12.76 5.75 3.85
N ALA A 50 13.50 5.88 2.74
CA ALA A 50 12.97 5.64 1.41
C ALA A 50 12.75 4.15 1.18
N HIS A 51 11.82 3.79 0.28
CA HIS A 51 11.53 2.42 -0.11
C HIS A 51 11.10 1.47 1.03
N GLN A 52 10.74 2.03 2.19
CA GLN A 52 10.13 1.26 3.28
C GLN A 52 8.62 1.50 3.30
N PRO A 53 7.80 0.45 3.12
CA PRO A 53 6.35 0.59 3.15
C PRO A 53 5.85 0.81 4.58
N ARG A 54 4.88 1.70 4.73
CA ARG A 54 4.17 1.99 5.98
C ARG A 54 2.67 1.87 5.79
N LEU A 55 1.99 1.33 6.79
CA LEU A 55 0.54 1.18 6.79
C LEU A 55 -0.11 2.41 7.42
N HIS A 56 -1.11 2.96 6.74
CA HIS A 56 -1.86 4.14 7.18
C HIS A 56 -3.36 3.93 6.97
N LYS A 57 -4.19 4.43 7.90
CA LYS A 57 -5.65 4.32 7.79
C LYS A 57 -6.17 5.19 6.65
N ASN A 58 -7.12 4.69 5.86
CA ASN A 58 -7.82 5.48 4.85
C ASN A 58 -8.90 6.35 5.50
N ILE A 59 -8.47 7.43 6.17
CA ILE A 59 -9.35 8.40 6.84
C ILE A 59 -9.07 9.82 6.34
N PRO A 60 -10.05 10.76 6.42
CA PRO A 60 -9.89 12.11 5.86
C PRO A 60 -8.69 12.90 6.38
N SER A 61 -8.36 12.76 7.68
CA SER A 61 -7.22 13.43 8.32
C SER A 61 -5.88 12.97 7.72
N VAL A 62 -5.70 11.66 7.55
CA VAL A 62 -4.52 11.07 6.92
C VAL A 62 -4.48 11.39 5.43
N ASN A 63 -5.60 11.27 4.73
CA ASN A 63 -5.68 11.57 3.30
C ASN A 63 -5.33 13.03 3.00
N SER A 64 -5.67 13.98 3.88
CA SER A 64 -5.29 15.39 3.73
C SER A 64 -3.77 15.58 3.79
N LYS A 65 -3.08 14.89 4.71
CA LYS A 65 -1.61 14.88 4.77
C LYS A 65 -0.99 14.24 3.52
N LEU A 66 -1.52 13.08 3.08
CA LEU A 66 -1.05 12.38 1.88
C LEU A 66 -1.22 13.21 0.61
N LYS A 67 -2.28 14.02 0.50
CA LYS A 67 -2.52 14.91 -0.65
C LYS A 67 -1.41 15.96 -0.81
N VAL A 68 -0.87 16.49 0.29
CA VAL A 68 0.21 17.48 0.26
C VAL A 68 1.50 16.88 -0.30
N VAL A 69 1.83 15.66 0.11
CA VAL A 69 3.09 14.99 -0.27
C VAL A 69 2.94 13.96 -1.40
N LYS A 70 1.81 13.98 -2.13
CA LYS A 70 1.45 12.97 -3.14
C LYS A 70 2.50 12.78 -4.25
N HIS A 71 3.31 13.80 -4.52
CA HIS A 71 4.40 13.76 -5.50
C HIS A 71 5.67 13.06 -5.01
N LEU A 72 5.79 12.80 -3.69
CA LEU A 72 6.95 12.16 -3.07
C LEU A 72 6.73 10.68 -2.75
N ILE A 73 5.47 10.26 -2.68
CA ILE A 73 5.04 8.95 -2.19
C ILE A 73 4.38 8.13 -3.29
N ARG A 74 4.37 6.83 -3.07
CA ARG A 74 3.53 5.85 -3.76
C ARG A 74 2.48 5.36 -2.77
N VAL A 75 1.22 5.36 -3.18
CA VAL A 75 0.10 4.85 -2.38
C VAL A 75 -0.47 3.64 -3.11
N GLN A 76 -0.60 2.52 -2.40
CA GLN A 76 -1.21 1.29 -2.88
C GLN A 76 -2.26 0.82 -1.86
N PRO A 77 -3.35 0.15 -2.28
CA PRO A 77 -4.26 -0.48 -1.34
C PRO A 77 -3.63 -1.74 -0.73
N LEU A 78 -3.82 -1.97 0.56
CA LEU A 78 -3.45 -3.24 1.19
C LEU A 78 -4.48 -4.32 0.83
N LYS A 79 -4.02 -5.42 0.23
CA LYS A 79 -4.85 -6.58 -0.10
C LYS A 79 -4.58 -7.73 0.88
N LEU A 80 -5.65 -8.38 1.33
CA LEU A 80 -5.62 -9.47 2.30
C LEU A 80 -6.23 -10.73 1.67
N PRO A 81 -5.49 -11.46 0.80
CA PRO A 81 -6.02 -12.64 0.11
C PRO A 81 -6.45 -13.76 1.07
N HIS A 82 -5.84 -13.84 2.24
CA HIS A 82 -6.09 -14.90 3.24
C HIS A 82 -6.83 -14.40 4.50
N GLY A 83 -7.29 -13.14 4.49
CA GLY A 83 -7.85 -12.47 5.66
C GLY A 83 -6.80 -11.85 6.57
N LEU A 84 -7.19 -11.55 7.82
CA LEU A 84 -6.28 -11.04 8.84
C LEU A 84 -5.43 -12.18 9.40
N PRO A 85 -4.14 -11.94 9.72
CA PRO A 85 -3.29 -12.95 10.32
C PRO A 85 -3.74 -13.26 11.75
N THR A 86 -3.71 -14.54 12.11
CA THR A 86 -3.90 -15.02 13.48
C THR A 86 -2.62 -14.78 14.30
N GLU A 87 -2.71 -14.79 15.63
CA GLU A 87 -1.54 -14.58 16.52
C GLU A 87 -0.37 -15.52 16.22
N GLU A 88 -0.66 -16.80 15.97
CA GLU A 88 0.35 -17.80 15.58
C GLU A 88 1.00 -17.51 14.21
N GLU A 89 0.31 -16.81 13.33
CA GLU A 89 0.72 -16.56 11.94
C GLU A 89 1.47 -15.22 11.79
N MET A 90 1.54 -14.40 12.84
CA MET A 90 2.15 -13.06 12.81
C MET A 90 3.61 -13.11 12.31
N SER A 91 4.40 -14.07 12.79
CA SER A 91 5.81 -14.26 12.44
C SER A 91 6.05 -14.64 10.98
N ASP A 92 5.06 -15.27 10.35
CA ASP A 92 5.13 -15.80 9.00
C ASP A 92 4.51 -14.87 7.94
N THR A 93 4.12 -13.66 8.34
CA THR A 93 3.57 -12.69 7.39
C THR A 93 4.66 -11.95 6.63
N PHE A 94 4.42 -11.69 5.35
CA PHE A 94 5.26 -10.80 4.56
C PHE A 94 4.43 -10.01 3.56
N LEU A 95 4.93 -8.83 3.24
CA LEU A 95 4.31 -7.94 2.28
C LEU A 95 4.94 -8.13 0.90
N THR A 96 4.11 -8.37 -0.11
CA THR A 96 4.56 -8.44 -1.51
C THR A 96 4.66 -7.05 -2.13
N SER A 97 5.42 -6.93 -3.23
CA SER A 97 5.52 -5.68 -4.01
C SER A 97 4.18 -5.20 -4.59
N LYS A 98 3.22 -6.12 -4.74
CA LYS A 98 1.85 -5.83 -5.21
C LYS A 98 0.97 -5.19 -4.12
N GLY A 99 1.42 -5.18 -2.86
CA GLY A 99 0.64 -4.71 -1.73
C GLY A 99 -0.24 -5.80 -1.10
N GLU A 100 0.09 -7.07 -1.30
CA GLU A 100 -0.62 -8.19 -0.66
C GLU A 100 0.12 -8.61 0.62
N LEU A 101 -0.63 -8.83 1.69
CA LEU A 101 -0.12 -9.46 2.90
C LEU A 101 -0.32 -10.98 2.79
N VAL A 102 0.78 -11.70 2.64
CA VAL A 102 0.78 -13.15 2.44
C VAL A 102 1.33 -13.84 3.69
N ILE A 103 0.73 -14.98 4.04
CA ILE A 103 1.12 -15.83 5.17
C ILE A 103 1.96 -16.97 4.61
N LYS A 104 3.27 -17.01 4.91
CA LYS A 104 4.22 -18.00 4.36
C LYS A 104 3.79 -19.44 4.62
N ARG A 105 3.26 -19.73 5.81
CA ARG A 105 2.84 -21.07 6.23
C ARG A 105 1.77 -21.69 5.31
N ARG A 106 0.98 -20.85 4.62
CA ARG A 106 -0.08 -21.28 3.70
C ARG A 106 0.40 -21.44 2.25
N LEU A 107 1.66 -21.10 1.97
CA LEU A 107 2.23 -21.25 0.63
C LEU A 107 2.55 -22.73 0.37
N LYS A 108 1.92 -23.29 -0.66
CA LYS A 108 2.31 -24.58 -1.23
C LYS A 108 3.25 -24.33 -2.42
N PRO A 109 4.20 -25.23 -2.70
CA PRO A 109 4.95 -25.21 -3.95
C PRO A 109 3.96 -25.15 -5.13
N VAL A 110 4.18 -24.25 -6.07
CA VAL A 110 3.35 -24.18 -7.28
C VAL A 110 3.61 -25.46 -8.06
N GLU A 111 2.58 -26.29 -8.26
CA GLU A 111 2.65 -27.42 -9.17
C GLU A 111 2.92 -26.89 -10.58
N GLN A 112 4.16 -27.07 -11.05
CA GLN A 112 4.53 -26.73 -12.41
C GLN A 112 3.77 -27.68 -13.34
N LYS A 113 2.70 -27.17 -13.97
CA LYS A 113 2.09 -27.87 -15.10
C LYS A 113 3.17 -28.00 -16.16
N VAL A 114 3.66 -29.23 -16.35
CA VAL A 114 4.55 -29.59 -17.44
C VAL A 114 3.85 -29.13 -18.72
N ILE A 115 4.48 -28.18 -19.41
CA ILE A 115 4.01 -27.72 -20.71
C ILE A 115 4.36 -28.86 -21.67
N GLU A 116 3.38 -29.72 -21.96
CA GLU A 116 3.51 -30.71 -23.04
C GLU A 116 3.68 -29.94 -24.36
N SER A 117 4.79 -30.22 -25.04
CA SER A 117 5.14 -29.66 -26.37
C SER A 117 4.53 -30.49 -27.49
#